data_AF-A0AAN6DFB5-F1
#
_entry.id   AF-A0AAN6DFB5-F1
#
_cell.length_a   1.000
_cell.length_b   1.000
_cell.length_c   1.000
_cell.angle_alpha   90.00
_cell.angle_beta   90.00
_cell.angle_gamma   90.00
#
_symmetry.space_group_name_H-M   'P 1'
#
loop_
_entity.id
_entity.type
_entity.pdbx_description
1 polymer ?
#
loop_
_entity_poly.entity_id
_entity_poly.type
_entity_poly.pdbx_seq_one_letter_code
_entity_poly.pdbx_strand_id
1 'polypeptide(L)'
;MIPEEVILQDPQFKESRLESLYSNFNHLKENPEGLEANVTAWKTLLLDAKNKCPDQFRDKVAFDSDSLVDQFSLPSKGLVPKGLNKVIDQLVQERVLVPYSQYQQDKGLLGRVVGWVFGPRYQSGNDDSGQLRKGEHFVISSELSRWSRELGSYLSNNSPLVKDHLLDLASKDLGLSRFDIECCLICLERERKVAVEGPVVRFLDETQQEVQLSPEQVESIATLKYSIYKMTKYNDETEKKVHELEARVREYVKKNQMIRAKSELKIQKALSAKLQKSTQGLENLVLLLYKIEENNNNMLVVKTLESNSKILKSMNEQVGDIASVVQEVREEWGKMDELSEHLGAIAADDSSIDEELELLEKEEREKSEKEEEKSAETEPHKAHEEPAAADGAEAESELLERFNKLKLPSKATEEKELENPLPA
;
A
#
# COMPACT_ATOMS: atom_id res chain seq x y z
N MET A 1 10.62 12.05 10.87
CA MET A 1 11.12 12.92 11.96
C MET A 1 10.05 13.95 12.20
N ILE A 2 9.74 14.26 13.46
CA ILE A 2 8.68 15.23 13.76
C ILE A 2 9.19 16.62 13.35
N PRO A 3 8.38 17.46 12.67
CA PRO A 3 8.78 18.82 12.35
C PRO A 3 9.15 19.58 13.62
N GLU A 4 10.30 20.26 13.63
CA GLU A 4 10.76 20.98 14.82
C GLU A 4 9.75 22.05 15.27
N GLU A 5 8.99 22.62 14.33
CA GLU A 5 7.95 23.61 14.62
C GLU A 5 6.87 23.03 15.54
N VAL A 6 6.53 21.74 15.42
CA VAL A 6 5.53 21.09 16.28
C VAL A 6 6.01 21.02 17.72
N ILE A 7 7.31 20.77 17.92
CA ILE A 7 7.94 20.74 19.24
C ILE A 7 8.03 22.15 19.82
N LEU A 8 8.52 23.11 19.02
CA LEU A 8 8.77 24.49 19.47
C LEU A 8 7.47 25.31 19.67
N GLN A 9 6.35 24.90 19.07
CA GLN A 9 5.04 25.49 19.32
C GLN A 9 4.36 24.96 20.60
N ASP A 10 4.88 23.87 21.19
CA ASP A 10 4.34 23.36 22.45
C ASP A 10 4.57 24.38 23.59
N PRO A 11 3.51 24.79 24.33
CA PRO A 11 3.63 25.80 25.39
C PRO A 11 4.64 25.46 26.49
N GLN A 12 4.98 24.18 26.66
CA GLN A 12 5.91 23.71 27.68
C GLN A 12 7.36 23.71 27.17
N PHE A 13 7.60 23.78 25.85
CA PHE A 13 8.90 23.74 25.17
C PHE A 13 9.40 25.13 24.71
N LYS A 14 9.20 26.14 25.57
CA LYS A 14 9.73 27.50 25.35
C LYS A 14 11.27 27.50 25.35
N GLU A 15 11.87 28.44 24.62
CA GLU A 15 13.34 28.60 24.50
C GLU A 15 14.07 28.53 25.86
N SER A 16 13.54 29.22 26.87
CA SER A 16 14.12 29.26 28.21
C SER A 16 14.10 27.93 28.98
N ARG A 17 13.32 26.94 28.52
CA ARG A 17 13.21 25.61 29.13
C ARG A 17 13.96 24.53 28.36
N LEU A 18 14.37 24.78 27.11
CA LEU A 18 14.95 23.77 26.23
C LEU A 18 16.21 23.13 26.83
N GLU A 19 17.09 23.93 27.43
CA GLU A 19 18.29 23.41 28.10
C GLU A 19 17.96 22.39 29.20
N SER A 20 16.95 22.69 30.02
CA SER A 20 16.51 21.77 31.08
C SER A 20 15.82 20.53 30.49
N LEU A 21 14.89 20.71 29.54
CA LEU A 21 14.10 19.64 28.92
C LEU A 21 14.94 18.63 28.13
N TYR A 22 16.01 19.09 27.48
CA TYR A 22 16.91 18.25 26.67
C TYR A 22 18.15 17.76 27.44
N SER A 23 18.28 18.10 28.72
CA SER A 23 19.35 17.59 29.60
C SER A 23 19.16 16.12 29.99
N ASN A 24 20.15 15.52 30.64
CA ASN A 24 20.08 14.14 31.16
C ASN A 24 19.34 14.02 32.51
N PHE A 25 18.73 15.08 33.02
CA PHE A 25 18.03 15.17 34.31
C PHE A 25 18.82 14.78 35.57
N ASN A 26 20.13 14.49 35.48
CA ASN A 26 20.91 14.12 36.67
C ASN A 26 20.98 15.23 37.72
N HIS A 27 21.02 16.48 37.26
CA HIS A 27 21.01 17.65 38.11
C HIS A 27 19.67 17.86 38.83
N LEU A 28 18.60 17.18 38.40
CA LEU A 28 17.26 17.27 39.01
C LEU A 28 17.01 16.19 40.07
N LYS A 29 17.99 15.33 40.37
CA LYS A 29 17.84 14.29 41.42
C LYS A 29 17.49 14.88 42.79
N GLU A 30 17.99 16.08 43.09
CA GLU A 30 17.73 16.82 44.33
C GLU A 30 16.55 17.80 44.20
N ASN A 31 15.95 17.91 43.01
CA ASN A 31 14.78 18.76 42.73
C ASN A 31 13.65 17.92 42.11
N PRO A 32 12.86 17.19 42.93
CA PRO A 32 11.79 16.32 42.45
C PRO A 32 10.71 17.07 41.65
N GLU A 33 10.36 18.29 42.07
CA GLU A 33 9.37 19.12 41.38
C GLU A 33 9.83 19.50 39.96
N GLY A 34 11.11 19.86 39.80
CA GLY A 34 11.70 20.14 38.50
C GLY A 34 11.72 18.92 37.58
N LEU A 35 12.03 17.75 38.12
CA LEU A 35 11.98 16.49 37.37
C LEU A 35 10.56 16.17 36.92
N GLU A 36 9.58 16.24 37.83
CA GLU A 36 8.16 15.99 37.54
C GLU A 36 7.62 16.96 36.48
N ALA A 37 7.97 18.25 36.56
CA ALA A 37 7.60 19.26 35.57
C ALA A 37 8.18 18.99 34.18
N ASN A 38 9.39 18.41 34.10
CA ASN A 38 10.01 18.03 32.83
C ASN A 38 9.40 16.73 32.27
N VAL A 39 9.18 15.72 33.11
CA VAL A 39 8.49 14.48 32.69
C VAL A 39 7.08 14.80 32.19
N THR A 40 6.34 15.64 32.89
CA THR A 40 4.98 16.04 32.49
C THR A 40 4.99 16.77 31.16
N ALA A 41 6.00 17.61 30.92
CA ALA A 41 6.18 18.27 29.63
C ALA A 41 6.40 17.28 28.49
N TRP A 42 7.33 16.35 28.66
CA TRP A 42 7.59 15.31 27.68
C TRP A 42 6.40 14.37 27.47
N LYS A 43 5.70 13.97 28.55
CA LYS A 43 4.48 13.15 28.47
C LYS A 43 3.44 13.79 27.55
N THR A 44 3.17 15.08 27.77
CA THR A 44 2.18 15.83 26.99
C THR A 44 2.62 15.89 25.54
N LEU A 45 3.87 16.30 25.27
CA LEU A 45 4.40 16.40 23.90
C LEU A 45 4.39 15.06 23.15
N LEU A 46 4.83 13.96 23.79
CA LEU A 46 4.87 12.63 23.17
C LEU A 46 3.48 12.18 22.73
N LEU A 47 2.49 12.31 23.61
CA LEU A 47 1.11 11.89 23.33
C LEU A 47 0.41 12.84 22.33
N ASP A 48 0.67 14.14 22.41
CA ASP A 48 0.15 15.12 21.45
C ASP A 48 0.72 14.92 20.05
N ALA A 49 2.03 14.68 19.94
CA ALA A 49 2.69 14.43 18.67
C ALA A 49 2.10 13.21 17.96
N LYS A 50 1.73 12.16 18.71
CA LYS A 50 1.05 10.98 18.16
C LYS A 50 -0.25 11.32 17.42
N ASN A 51 -0.98 12.31 17.93
CA ASN A 51 -2.24 12.77 17.36
C ASN A 51 -2.05 13.83 16.26
N LYS A 52 -1.10 14.75 16.44
CA LYS A 52 -0.85 15.87 15.50
C LYS A 52 -0.04 15.44 14.27
N CYS A 53 0.79 14.42 14.41
CA CYS A 53 1.70 13.95 13.37
C CYS A 53 1.61 12.43 13.20
N PRO A 54 0.42 11.85 12.95
CA PRO A 54 0.23 10.40 12.90
C PRO A 54 1.13 9.75 11.84
N ASP A 55 1.33 10.41 10.69
CA ASP A 55 2.16 9.90 9.58
C ASP A 55 3.65 9.80 9.92
N GLN A 56 4.11 10.43 11.02
CA GLN A 56 5.49 10.32 11.48
C GLN A 56 5.73 9.07 12.32
N PHE A 57 4.67 8.34 12.69
CA PHE A 57 4.75 7.12 13.46
C PHE A 57 4.25 5.94 12.64
N ARG A 58 5.06 4.89 12.58
CA ARG A 58 4.69 3.65 11.88
C ARG A 58 3.49 2.96 12.53
N ASP A 59 3.51 2.87 13.85
CA ASP A 59 2.51 2.16 14.65
C ASP A 59 1.64 3.18 15.38
N LYS A 60 0.33 2.98 15.44
CA LYS A 60 -0.59 3.87 16.15
C LYS A 60 -0.60 3.61 17.65
N VAL A 61 -0.38 2.38 18.08
CA VAL A 61 -0.52 1.99 19.50
C VAL A 61 0.77 2.04 20.30
N ALA A 62 1.93 2.28 19.68
CA ALA A 62 3.22 2.24 20.36
C ALA A 62 4.23 3.26 19.86
N PHE A 63 5.24 3.54 20.68
CA PHE A 63 6.46 4.22 20.27
C PHE A 63 7.57 3.19 20.03
N ASP A 64 8.32 3.36 18.94
CA ASP A 64 9.49 2.56 18.60
C ASP A 64 10.74 3.17 19.24
N SER A 65 11.43 2.39 20.08
CA SER A 65 12.60 2.86 20.83
C SER A 65 13.78 3.24 19.93
N ASP A 66 13.90 2.63 18.75
CA ASP A 66 15.03 2.85 17.84
C ASP A 66 14.96 4.20 17.14
N SER A 67 13.75 4.78 17.01
CA SER A 67 13.52 6.03 16.29
C SER A 67 13.10 7.20 17.19
N LEU A 68 12.65 6.95 18.42
CA LEU A 68 12.04 7.97 19.26
C LEU A 68 12.97 9.15 19.63
N VAL A 69 14.24 8.87 19.95
CA VAL A 69 15.21 9.92 20.31
C VAL A 69 15.45 10.87 19.12
N ASP A 70 15.62 10.30 17.92
CA ASP A 70 15.86 11.06 16.70
C ASP A 70 14.61 11.83 16.26
N GLN A 71 13.43 11.24 16.44
CA GLN A 71 12.15 11.89 16.12
C GLN A 71 11.93 13.19 16.89
N PHE A 72 12.42 13.29 18.12
CA PHE A 72 12.23 14.44 19.01
C PHE A 72 13.50 15.30 19.22
N SER A 73 14.55 15.02 18.46
CA SER A 73 15.75 15.86 18.45
C SER A 73 15.46 17.19 17.72
N LEU A 74 16.21 18.23 18.06
CA LEU A 74 16.19 19.52 17.37
C LEU A 74 17.57 19.78 16.73
N PRO A 75 17.83 19.20 15.54
CA PRO A 75 19.05 19.43 14.78
C PRO A 75 19.42 20.90 14.61
N SER A 76 18.45 21.78 14.37
CA SER A 76 18.72 23.22 14.18
C SER A 76 19.35 23.91 15.40
N LYS A 77 19.11 23.35 16.59
CA LYS A 77 19.62 23.83 17.89
C LYS A 77 20.71 22.92 18.46
N GLY A 78 21.06 21.83 17.79
CA GLY A 78 22.00 20.82 18.29
C GLY A 78 21.53 20.12 19.57
N LEU A 79 20.21 20.03 19.81
CA LEU A 79 19.64 19.45 21.02
C LEU A 79 19.13 18.02 20.75
N VAL A 80 19.48 17.10 21.65
CA VAL A 80 19.07 15.70 21.66
C VAL A 80 18.50 15.39 23.04
N PRO A 81 17.37 14.67 23.17
CA PRO A 81 16.69 14.50 24.46
C PRO A 81 17.41 13.50 25.37
N LYS A 82 18.46 13.94 26.05
CA LYS A 82 19.36 13.09 26.86
C LYS A 82 18.70 12.49 28.10
N GLY A 83 17.54 12.99 28.50
CA GLY A 83 16.76 12.51 29.65
C GLY A 83 15.58 11.62 29.26
N LEU A 84 15.42 11.29 27.97
CA LEU A 84 14.21 10.62 27.47
C LEU A 84 13.99 9.23 28.12
N ASN A 85 15.04 8.47 28.37
CA ASN A 85 14.95 7.21 29.12
C ASN A 85 14.28 7.38 30.49
N LYS A 86 14.63 8.43 31.25
CA LYS A 86 14.01 8.73 32.55
C LYS A 86 12.53 9.10 32.42
N VAL A 87 12.16 9.79 31.33
CA VAL A 87 10.75 10.04 31.00
C VAL A 87 10.03 8.72 30.75
N ILE A 88 10.57 7.87 29.89
CA ILE A 88 9.95 6.58 29.54
C ILE A 88 9.81 5.70 30.79
N ASP A 89 10.83 5.61 31.63
CA ASP A 89 10.77 4.86 32.90
C ASP A 89 9.64 5.34 33.81
N GLN A 90 9.49 6.66 33.95
CA GLN A 90 8.42 7.26 34.74
C GLN A 90 7.05 7.01 34.12
N LEU A 91 6.91 7.07 32.79
CA LEU A 91 5.67 6.75 32.09
C LEU A 91 5.29 5.27 32.18
N VAL A 92 6.28 4.38 32.22
CA VAL A 92 6.07 2.95 32.49
C VAL A 92 5.63 2.74 33.94
N GLN A 93 6.26 3.42 34.90
CA GLN A 93 5.86 3.39 36.31
C GLN A 93 4.42 3.91 36.52
N GLU A 94 4.02 4.95 35.78
CA GLU A 94 2.67 5.51 35.78
C GLU A 94 1.66 4.68 34.96
N ARG A 95 2.09 3.60 34.30
CA ARG A 95 1.27 2.74 33.42
C ARG A 95 0.68 3.45 32.20
N VAL A 96 1.26 4.60 31.83
CA VAL A 96 0.94 5.31 30.59
C VAL A 96 1.52 4.53 29.41
N LEU A 97 2.75 4.03 29.59
CA LEU A 97 3.44 3.17 28.63
C LEU A 97 3.65 1.77 29.19
N VAL A 98 3.71 0.80 28.29
CA VAL A 98 3.96 -0.61 28.60
C VAL A 98 5.04 -1.12 27.65
N PRO A 99 6.18 -1.62 28.16
CA PRO A 99 7.17 -2.28 27.32
C PRO A 99 6.57 -3.51 26.64
N TYR A 100 6.71 -3.62 25.33
CA TYR A 100 6.12 -4.71 24.55
C TYR A 100 6.67 -6.08 24.97
N SER A 101 7.96 -6.16 25.30
CA SER A 101 8.57 -7.37 25.84
C SER A 101 7.88 -7.89 27.12
N GLN A 102 7.34 -6.98 27.94
CA GLN A 102 6.52 -7.35 29.10
C GLN A 102 5.07 -7.61 28.69
N TYR A 103 4.54 -6.80 27.77
CA TYR A 103 3.18 -6.94 27.25
C TYR A 103 2.94 -8.33 26.65
N GLN A 104 3.86 -8.89 25.87
CA GLN A 104 3.64 -10.19 25.20
C GLN A 104 3.69 -11.40 26.14
N GLN A 105 4.46 -11.33 27.22
CA GLN A 105 4.71 -12.47 28.10
C GLN A 105 3.53 -12.80 29.01
N ASP A 106 2.61 -11.87 29.18
CA ASP A 106 1.46 -12.04 30.05
C ASP A 106 0.36 -12.89 29.38
N LYS A 107 0.28 -14.18 29.74
CA LYS A 107 -0.74 -15.12 29.25
C LYS A 107 -1.89 -15.34 30.25
N GLY A 108 -2.03 -14.50 31.28
CA GLY A 108 -3.00 -14.68 32.36
C GLY A 108 -4.29 -13.86 32.21
N LEU A 109 -5.43 -14.47 32.57
CA LEU A 109 -6.73 -13.80 32.79
C LEU A 109 -6.57 -12.63 33.78
N LEU A 110 -6.83 -11.40 33.35
CA LEU A 110 -7.40 -10.34 34.19
C LEU A 110 -7.95 -9.23 33.29
N GLY A 111 -9.21 -9.39 32.89
CA GLY A 111 -10.04 -8.26 32.47
C GLY A 111 -10.08 -7.23 33.61
N ARG A 112 -9.91 -5.96 33.23
CA ARG A 112 -9.71 -4.74 34.05
C ARG A 112 -8.24 -4.40 34.30
N VAL A 113 -7.86 -3.27 33.71
CA VAL A 113 -6.59 -2.52 33.66
C VAL A 113 -5.96 -2.20 35.04
N VAL A 114 -5.89 -3.11 36.03
CA VAL A 114 -5.45 -2.74 37.40
C VAL A 114 -4.39 -3.66 38.02
N GLY A 115 -4.14 -4.87 37.49
CA GLY A 115 -3.29 -5.87 38.13
C GLY A 115 -1.83 -5.98 37.67
N TRP A 116 -1.12 -4.89 37.38
CA TRP A 116 0.32 -4.94 37.07
C TRP A 116 1.12 -5.24 38.35
N VAL A 117 1.45 -6.50 38.60
CA VAL A 117 2.02 -6.99 39.87
C VAL A 117 3.38 -7.64 39.64
N PHE A 118 4.44 -6.89 40.01
CA PHE A 118 5.82 -7.31 40.34
C PHE A 118 6.71 -7.98 39.26
N GLY A 119 6.89 -7.33 38.11
CA GLY A 119 8.16 -7.44 37.37
C GLY A 119 9.25 -6.56 38.00
N PRO A 120 10.55 -6.85 37.82
CA PRO A 120 11.63 -5.94 38.23
C PRO A 120 11.39 -4.56 37.61
N ARG A 121 11.77 -3.48 38.33
CA ARG A 121 11.71 -2.10 37.81
C ARG A 121 12.24 -2.10 36.38
N TYR A 122 11.37 -1.81 35.42
CA TYR A 122 11.79 -1.70 34.03
C TYR A 122 12.77 -0.54 33.92
N GLN A 123 13.86 -0.76 33.20
CA GLN A 123 14.84 0.27 32.86
C GLN A 123 14.88 0.36 31.34
N SER A 124 14.42 1.48 30.81
CA SER A 124 14.39 1.76 29.38
C SER A 124 15.77 2.05 28.82
N GLY A 125 16.76 2.36 29.66
CA GLY A 125 18.14 2.60 29.25
C GLY A 125 19.11 2.49 30.43
N ASN A 126 20.41 2.41 30.11
CA ASN A 126 21.44 2.01 31.07
C ASN A 126 22.40 3.16 31.42
N ASP A 127 22.27 4.30 30.74
CA ASP A 127 23.18 5.43 30.85
C ASP A 127 22.44 6.79 30.83
N ASP A 128 23.20 7.87 30.98
CA ASP A 128 22.70 9.24 30.95
C ASP A 128 22.74 9.86 29.54
N SER A 129 22.82 9.03 28.50
CA SER A 129 22.84 9.49 27.10
C SER A 129 21.44 9.70 26.53
N GLY A 130 20.40 9.21 27.22
CA GLY A 130 19.01 9.22 26.76
C GLY A 130 18.65 8.08 25.83
N GLN A 131 19.61 7.20 25.50
CA GLN A 131 19.36 6.04 24.66
C GLN A 131 18.36 5.08 25.30
N LEU A 132 17.48 4.55 24.46
CA LEU A 132 16.51 3.54 24.82
C LEU A 132 17.02 2.15 24.44
N ARG A 133 16.49 1.14 25.11
CA ARG A 133 16.75 -0.27 24.81
C ARG A 133 16.35 -0.54 23.36
N LYS A 134 17.32 -0.94 22.53
CA LYS A 134 17.10 -1.17 21.10
C LYS A 134 16.06 -2.25 20.82
N GLY A 135 15.27 -2.05 19.78
CA GLY A 135 14.22 -2.97 19.31
C GLY A 135 13.04 -3.14 20.29
N GLU A 136 12.89 -2.27 21.28
CA GLU A 136 11.74 -2.27 22.19
C GLU A 136 10.62 -1.40 21.62
N HIS A 137 9.38 -1.79 21.88
CA HIS A 137 8.22 -0.96 21.59
C HIS A 137 7.53 -0.59 22.91
N PHE A 138 7.13 0.67 23.06
CA PHE A 138 6.40 1.17 24.22
C PHE A 138 4.94 1.35 23.86
N VAL A 139 4.12 0.37 24.21
CA VAL A 139 2.67 0.38 23.95
C VAL A 139 1.99 1.44 24.82
N ILE A 140 1.20 2.30 24.20
CA ILE A 140 0.50 3.41 24.83
C ILE A 140 -0.86 2.89 25.30
N SER A 141 -1.09 2.85 26.61
CA SER A 141 -2.28 2.22 27.20
C SER A 141 -3.61 2.80 26.68
N SER A 142 -3.67 4.12 26.49
CA SER A 142 -4.86 4.81 25.98
C SER A 142 -5.15 4.49 24.52
N GLU A 143 -4.12 4.53 23.66
CA GLU A 143 -4.28 4.22 22.23
C GLU A 143 -4.56 2.75 22.01
N LEU A 144 -3.92 1.84 22.75
CA LEU A 144 -4.23 0.41 22.71
C LEU A 144 -5.70 0.15 23.03
N SER A 145 -6.21 0.75 24.11
CA SER A 145 -7.61 0.60 24.52
C SER A 145 -8.58 1.16 23.47
N ARG A 146 -8.24 2.30 22.87
CA ARG A 146 -9.02 2.94 21.80
C ARG A 146 -9.07 2.04 20.57
N TRP A 147 -7.92 1.69 20.00
CA TRP A 147 -7.83 0.91 18.77
C TRP A 147 -8.28 -0.53 18.94
N SER A 148 -8.13 -1.12 20.13
CA SER A 148 -8.72 -2.43 20.42
C SER A 148 -10.24 -2.40 20.39
N ARG A 149 -10.86 -1.32 20.88
CA ARG A 149 -12.31 -1.14 20.79
C ARG A 149 -12.79 -0.98 19.34
N GLU A 150 -12.10 -0.15 18.57
CA GLU A 150 -12.40 0.04 17.15
C GLU A 150 -12.24 -1.28 16.38
N LEU A 151 -11.13 -2.01 16.59
CA LEU A 151 -10.91 -3.33 15.98
C LEU A 151 -11.95 -4.36 16.44
N GLY A 152 -12.35 -4.33 17.71
CA GLY A 152 -13.41 -5.18 18.24
C GLY A 152 -14.76 -4.91 17.58
N SER A 153 -15.12 -3.64 17.41
CA SER A 153 -16.34 -3.24 16.69
C SER A 153 -16.28 -3.59 15.20
N TYR A 154 -15.08 -3.57 14.62
CA TYR A 154 -14.89 -4.02 13.25
C TYR A 154 -15.09 -5.54 13.13
N LEU A 155 -14.52 -6.30 14.06
CA LEU A 155 -14.62 -7.75 14.13
C LEU A 155 -16.05 -8.22 14.41
N SER A 156 -16.84 -7.50 15.23
CA SER A 156 -18.23 -7.89 15.50
C SER A 156 -19.09 -7.95 14.24
N ASN A 157 -18.77 -7.14 13.23
CA ASN A 157 -19.53 -7.09 11.97
C ASN A 157 -18.98 -8.03 10.89
N ASN A 158 -17.70 -8.42 10.98
CA ASN A 158 -17.01 -9.13 9.90
C ASN A 158 -16.59 -10.57 10.27
N SER A 159 -16.61 -10.93 11.55
CA SER A 159 -16.25 -12.24 12.07
C SER A 159 -17.07 -13.38 11.43
N PRO A 160 -16.50 -14.59 11.28
CA PRO A 160 -15.10 -14.95 11.51
C PRO A 160 -14.21 -14.52 10.33
N LEU A 161 -12.92 -14.25 10.61
CA LEU A 161 -11.93 -13.86 9.60
C LEU A 161 -10.64 -14.65 9.77
N VAL A 162 -9.95 -14.93 8.66
CA VAL A 162 -8.55 -15.38 8.70
C VAL A 162 -7.68 -14.19 9.13
N LYS A 163 -6.61 -14.43 9.90
CA LYS A 163 -5.71 -13.39 10.41
C LYS A 163 -5.14 -12.52 9.30
N ASP A 164 -4.71 -13.11 8.18
CA ASP A 164 -4.22 -12.34 7.04
C ASP A 164 -5.31 -11.46 6.41
N HIS A 165 -6.54 -11.97 6.34
CA HIS A 165 -7.68 -11.18 5.86
C HIS A 165 -7.94 -9.98 6.78
N LEU A 166 -7.90 -10.20 8.10
CA LEU A 166 -8.01 -9.13 9.08
C LEU A 166 -6.88 -8.11 8.95
N LEU A 167 -5.64 -8.57 8.72
CA LEU A 167 -4.49 -7.68 8.49
C LEU A 167 -4.74 -6.77 7.29
N ASP A 168 -5.14 -7.34 6.15
CA ASP A 168 -5.41 -6.58 4.94
C ASP A 168 -6.53 -5.56 5.14
N LEU A 169 -7.65 -6.00 5.72
CA LEU A 169 -8.83 -5.18 5.93
C LEU A 169 -8.60 -4.06 6.96
N ALA A 170 -8.05 -4.39 8.13
CA ALA A 170 -7.81 -3.39 9.18
C ALA A 170 -6.68 -2.42 8.81
N SER A 171 -5.70 -2.85 8.00
CA SER A 171 -4.69 -1.94 7.46
C SER A 171 -5.32 -0.94 6.48
N LYS A 172 -6.26 -1.37 5.65
CA LYS A 172 -6.95 -0.51 4.67
C LYS A 172 -7.98 0.42 5.33
N ASP A 173 -8.85 -0.12 6.16
CA ASP A 173 -10.03 0.58 6.67
C ASP A 173 -9.73 1.39 7.94
N LEU A 174 -8.81 0.91 8.79
CA LEU A 174 -8.45 1.55 10.06
C LEU A 174 -7.04 2.16 10.03
N GLY A 175 -6.25 1.90 8.97
CA GLY A 175 -4.87 2.35 8.87
C GLY A 175 -3.96 1.75 9.94
N LEU A 176 -4.30 0.57 10.48
CA LEU A 176 -3.50 -0.07 11.53
C LEU A 176 -2.32 -0.82 10.93
N SER A 177 -1.16 -0.74 11.57
CA SER A 177 -0.02 -1.57 11.19
C SER A 177 -0.25 -3.02 11.62
N ARG A 178 0.55 -3.95 11.08
CA ARG A 178 0.57 -5.33 11.56
C ARG A 178 0.84 -5.42 13.07
N PHE A 179 1.74 -4.59 13.57
CA PHE A 179 2.08 -4.55 15.00
C PHE A 179 0.91 -4.02 15.83
N ASP A 180 0.21 -2.99 15.35
CA ASP A 180 -1.00 -2.46 16.01
C ASP A 180 -2.07 -3.54 16.14
N ILE A 181 -2.34 -4.28 15.06
CA ILE A 181 -3.36 -5.33 15.01
C ILE A 181 -2.98 -6.47 15.96
N GLU A 182 -1.72 -6.91 15.96
CA GLU A 182 -1.23 -7.93 16.88
C GLU A 182 -1.39 -7.50 18.35
N CYS A 183 -1.05 -6.26 18.68
CA CYS A 183 -1.25 -5.73 20.02
C CYS A 183 -2.73 -5.69 20.42
N CYS A 184 -3.59 -5.22 19.53
CA CYS A 184 -5.03 -5.14 19.78
C CYS A 184 -5.68 -6.52 19.94
N LEU A 185 -5.26 -7.51 19.14
CA LEU A 185 -5.73 -8.89 19.27
C LEU A 185 -5.37 -9.50 20.63
N ILE A 186 -4.14 -9.29 21.10
CA ILE A 186 -3.73 -9.71 22.45
C ILE A 186 -4.63 -9.06 23.51
N CYS A 187 -4.95 -7.78 23.36
CA CYS A 187 -5.83 -7.06 24.29
C CYS A 187 -7.25 -7.65 24.28
N LEU A 188 -7.83 -7.85 23.10
CA LEU A 188 -9.18 -8.38 22.92
C LEU A 188 -9.33 -9.83 23.37
N GLU A 189 -8.31 -10.66 23.15
CA GLU A 189 -8.27 -12.06 23.62
C GLU A 189 -8.25 -12.12 25.15
N ARG A 190 -7.44 -11.27 25.80
CA ARG A 190 -7.41 -11.14 27.27
C ARG A 190 -8.74 -10.67 27.84
N GLU A 191 -9.42 -9.77 27.13
CA GLU A 191 -10.76 -9.30 27.47
C GLU A 191 -11.86 -10.33 27.16
N ARG A 192 -11.52 -11.51 26.60
CA ARG A 192 -12.46 -12.55 26.17
C ARG A 192 -13.52 -12.05 25.19
N LYS A 193 -13.19 -11.01 24.40
CA LYS A 193 -14.04 -10.49 23.32
C LYS A 193 -13.78 -11.17 21.99
N VAL A 194 -12.62 -11.79 21.85
CA VAL A 194 -12.18 -12.46 20.63
C VAL A 194 -11.50 -13.77 21.01
N ALA A 195 -11.70 -14.80 20.20
CA ALA A 195 -10.94 -16.04 20.22
C ALA A 195 -10.04 -16.10 18.99
N VAL A 196 -8.76 -16.40 19.19
CA VAL A 196 -7.79 -16.63 18.12
C VAL A 196 -7.47 -18.13 18.09
N GLU A 197 -8.02 -18.84 17.12
CA GLU A 197 -7.88 -20.29 16.95
C GLU A 197 -7.07 -20.57 15.67
N GLY A 198 -5.77 -20.83 15.83
CA GLY A 198 -4.87 -21.04 14.70
C GLY A 198 -4.82 -19.81 13.77
N PRO A 199 -5.20 -19.93 12.49
CA PRO A 199 -5.23 -18.80 11.56
C PRO A 199 -6.52 -17.97 11.64
N VAL A 200 -7.51 -18.35 12.47
CA VAL A 200 -8.84 -17.74 12.48
C VAL A 200 -9.04 -16.86 13.70
N VAL A 201 -9.65 -15.70 13.49
CA VAL A 201 -10.05 -14.74 14.51
C VAL A 201 -11.58 -14.69 14.53
N ARG A 202 -12.16 -14.96 15.71
CA ARG A 202 -13.60 -14.99 15.94
C ARG A 202 -13.99 -14.00 17.03
N PHE A 203 -15.01 -13.19 16.77
CA PHE A 203 -15.63 -12.34 17.79
C PHE A 203 -16.52 -13.17 18.71
N LEU A 204 -16.43 -12.93 20.02
CA LEU A 204 -17.21 -13.58 21.06
C LEU A 204 -18.34 -12.64 21.49
N ASP A 205 -19.58 -12.99 21.18
CA ASP A 205 -20.76 -12.24 21.64
C ASP A 205 -21.41 -12.99 22.82
N GLU A 206 -21.33 -12.42 24.02
CA GLU A 206 -21.95 -13.00 25.23
C GLU A 206 -23.48 -12.98 25.19
N THR A 207 -24.08 -12.19 24.28
CA THR A 207 -25.54 -11.98 24.21
C THR A 207 -26.25 -12.91 23.23
N GLN A 208 -25.53 -13.56 22.31
CA GLN A 208 -26.13 -14.53 21.41
C GLN A 208 -26.08 -15.92 22.04
N GLN A 209 -27.25 -16.53 22.24
CA GLN A 209 -27.33 -17.99 22.39
C GLN A 209 -26.71 -18.61 21.13
N GLU A 210 -25.43 -18.99 21.21
CA GLU A 210 -24.66 -19.52 20.09
C GLU A 210 -25.36 -20.75 19.50
N VAL A 211 -25.79 -20.62 18.24
CA VAL A 211 -25.79 -21.78 17.35
C VAL A 211 -24.31 -22.19 17.25
N GLN A 212 -23.95 -23.30 17.90
CA GLN A 212 -22.57 -23.79 17.93
C GLN A 212 -22.20 -24.31 16.54
N LEU A 213 -21.72 -23.43 15.67
CA LEU A 213 -20.96 -23.81 14.49
C LEU A 213 -19.72 -24.60 14.96
N SER A 214 -19.42 -25.71 14.30
CA SER A 214 -18.18 -26.44 14.60
C SER A 214 -16.96 -25.59 14.22
N PRO A 215 -15.80 -25.78 14.87
CA PRO A 215 -14.57 -25.06 14.51
C PRO A 215 -14.22 -25.16 13.01
N GLU A 216 -14.44 -26.34 12.41
CA GLU A 216 -14.24 -26.57 10.97
C GLU A 216 -15.15 -25.71 10.09
N GLN A 217 -16.40 -25.48 10.53
CA GLN A 217 -17.35 -24.61 9.82
C GLN A 217 -16.92 -23.16 9.88
N VAL A 218 -16.48 -22.69 11.06
CA VAL A 218 -15.97 -21.34 11.28
C VAL A 218 -14.74 -21.08 10.40
N GLU A 219 -13.79 -22.01 10.38
CA GLU A 219 -12.58 -21.92 9.55
C GLU A 219 -12.92 -21.88 8.05
N SER A 220 -13.86 -22.69 7.61
CA SER A 220 -14.25 -22.73 6.21
C SER A 220 -14.97 -21.46 5.76
N ILE A 221 -15.80 -20.86 6.61
CA ILE A 221 -16.44 -19.56 6.35
C ILE A 221 -15.39 -18.45 6.29
N ALA A 222 -14.47 -18.42 7.25
CA ALA A 222 -13.38 -17.43 7.28
C ALA A 222 -12.50 -17.53 6.02
N THR A 223 -12.17 -18.75 5.60
CA THR A 223 -11.39 -19.00 4.38
C THR A 223 -12.16 -18.58 3.13
N LEU A 224 -13.45 -18.91 3.04
CA LEU A 224 -14.31 -18.49 1.93
C LEU A 224 -14.37 -16.96 1.79
N LYS A 225 -14.61 -16.24 2.90
CA LYS A 225 -14.57 -14.76 2.94
C LYS A 225 -13.23 -14.22 2.44
N TYR A 226 -12.12 -14.82 2.88
CA TYR A 226 -10.79 -14.38 2.45
C TYR A 226 -10.53 -14.66 0.97
N SER A 227 -11.00 -15.79 0.44
CA SER A 227 -10.87 -16.11 -0.98
C SER A 227 -11.70 -15.18 -1.87
N ILE A 228 -12.93 -14.84 -1.46
CA ILE A 228 -13.75 -13.82 -2.12
C ILE A 228 -12.99 -12.48 -2.17
N TYR A 229 -12.42 -12.06 -1.03
CA TYR A 229 -11.62 -10.84 -0.96
C TYR A 229 -10.42 -10.85 -1.92
N LYS A 230 -9.62 -11.92 -1.91
CA LYS A 230 -8.47 -12.05 -2.82
C LYS A 230 -8.87 -12.07 -4.29
N MET A 231 -9.93 -12.80 -4.65
CA MET A 231 -10.40 -12.87 -6.03
C MET A 231 -10.97 -11.53 -6.50
N THR A 232 -11.66 -10.80 -5.64
CA THR A 232 -12.14 -9.45 -5.95
C THR A 232 -10.96 -8.54 -6.27
N LYS A 233 -9.94 -8.51 -5.39
CA LYS A 233 -8.71 -7.73 -5.62
C LYS A 233 -7.99 -8.15 -6.90
N TYR A 234 -7.86 -9.44 -7.16
CA TYR A 234 -7.26 -9.97 -8.38
C TYR A 234 -8.02 -9.54 -9.64
N ASN A 235 -9.35 -9.61 -9.61
CA ASN A 235 -10.20 -9.19 -10.72
C ASN A 235 -10.04 -7.68 -10.98
N ASP A 236 -10.11 -6.85 -9.94
CA ASP A 236 -9.93 -5.39 -10.04
C ASP A 236 -8.56 -5.02 -10.64
N GLU A 237 -7.49 -5.71 -10.25
CA GLU A 237 -6.13 -5.49 -10.77
C GLU A 237 -5.98 -5.98 -12.21
N THR A 238 -6.60 -7.10 -12.55
CA THR A 238 -6.56 -7.67 -13.92
C THR A 238 -7.38 -6.81 -14.88
N GLU A 239 -8.55 -6.32 -14.46
CA GLU A 239 -9.41 -5.42 -15.23
C GLU A 239 -8.69 -4.11 -15.56
N LYS A 240 -8.00 -3.50 -14.58
CA LYS A 240 -7.14 -2.33 -14.83
C LYS A 240 -6.09 -2.59 -15.91
N LYS A 241 -5.41 -3.75 -15.85
CA LYS A 241 -4.40 -4.12 -16.85
C LYS A 241 -5.00 -4.37 -18.24
N VAL A 242 -6.19 -4.96 -18.31
CA VAL A 242 -6.93 -5.12 -19.58
C VAL A 242 -7.24 -3.75 -20.19
N HIS A 243 -7.71 -2.79 -19.40
CA HIS A 243 -7.96 -1.42 -19.89
C HIS A 243 -6.68 -0.68 -20.32
N GLU A 244 -5.57 -0.86 -19.61
CA GLU A 244 -4.27 -0.31 -20.02
C GLU A 244 -3.81 -0.90 -21.36
N LEU A 245 -3.96 -2.22 -21.55
CA LEU A 245 -3.65 -2.89 -22.81
C LEU A 245 -4.53 -2.39 -23.94
N GLU A 246 -5.84 -2.27 -23.70
CA GLU A 246 -6.81 -1.75 -24.66
C GLU A 246 -6.44 -0.32 -25.13
N ALA A 247 -6.00 0.54 -24.21
CA ALA A 247 -5.50 1.87 -24.53
C ALA A 247 -4.22 1.81 -25.39
N ARG A 248 -3.27 0.93 -25.07
CA ARG A 248 -2.05 0.73 -25.86
C ARG A 248 -2.32 0.18 -27.25
N VAL A 249 -3.23 -0.79 -27.39
CA VAL A 249 -3.65 -1.34 -28.70
C VAL A 249 -4.17 -0.22 -29.58
N ARG A 250 -5.09 0.60 -29.09
CA ARG A 250 -5.60 1.77 -29.83
C ARG A 250 -4.50 2.75 -30.23
N GLU A 251 -3.55 3.01 -29.34
CA GLU A 251 -2.41 3.88 -29.64
C GLU A 251 -1.50 3.31 -30.75
N TYR A 252 -1.24 2.00 -30.72
CA TYR A 252 -0.45 1.33 -31.76
C TYR A 252 -1.17 1.28 -33.10
N VAL A 253 -2.49 1.09 -33.11
CA VAL A 253 -3.31 1.19 -34.33
C VAL A 253 -3.21 2.60 -34.92
N LYS A 254 -3.38 3.65 -34.10
CA LYS A 254 -3.21 5.06 -34.53
C LYS A 254 -1.82 5.34 -35.13
N LYS A 255 -0.77 4.74 -34.55
CA LYS A 255 0.62 4.88 -35.01
C LYS A 255 0.97 3.95 -36.18
N ASN A 256 0.00 3.19 -36.71
CA ASN A 256 0.20 2.22 -37.78
C ASN A 256 1.25 1.13 -37.43
N GLN A 257 1.34 0.76 -36.15
CA GLN A 257 2.27 -0.24 -35.61
C GLN A 257 1.56 -1.60 -35.45
N MET A 258 1.04 -2.16 -36.54
CA MET A 258 0.11 -3.30 -36.50
C MET A 258 0.67 -4.57 -35.85
N ILE A 259 1.97 -4.84 -35.99
CA ILE A 259 2.63 -5.98 -35.33
C ILE A 259 2.54 -5.85 -33.79
N ARG A 260 2.76 -4.64 -33.28
CA ARG A 260 2.68 -4.35 -31.83
C ARG A 260 1.24 -4.31 -31.35
N ALA A 261 0.32 -3.74 -32.15
CA ALA A 261 -1.11 -3.76 -31.86
C ALA A 261 -1.63 -5.20 -31.75
N LYS A 262 -1.32 -6.07 -32.73
CA LYS A 262 -1.71 -7.49 -32.72
C LYS A 262 -1.14 -8.23 -31.50
N SER A 263 0.13 -7.98 -31.16
CA SER A 263 0.77 -8.59 -29.99
C SER A 263 0.09 -8.20 -28.68
N GLU A 264 -0.15 -6.91 -28.44
CA GLU A 264 -0.82 -6.44 -27.22
C GLU A 264 -2.29 -6.88 -27.18
N LEU A 265 -2.99 -6.93 -28.32
CA LEU A 265 -4.36 -7.41 -28.44
C LEU A 265 -4.47 -8.91 -28.07
N LYS A 266 -3.48 -9.72 -28.45
CA LYS A 266 -3.39 -11.12 -28.01
C LYS A 266 -3.29 -11.24 -26.48
N ILE A 267 -2.44 -10.43 -25.84
CA ILE A 267 -2.32 -10.40 -24.37
C ILE A 267 -3.64 -9.94 -23.73
N GLN A 268 -4.25 -8.89 -24.30
CA GLN A 268 -5.53 -8.37 -23.83
C GLN A 268 -6.63 -9.44 -23.87
N LYS A 269 -6.79 -10.17 -24.98
CA LYS A 269 -7.78 -11.26 -25.09
C LYS A 269 -7.50 -12.39 -24.10
N ALA A 270 -6.24 -12.79 -23.95
CA ALA A 270 -5.86 -13.84 -23.00
C ALA A 270 -6.19 -13.45 -21.55
N LEU A 271 -5.88 -12.21 -21.14
CA LEU A 271 -6.21 -11.69 -19.82
C LEU A 271 -7.73 -11.50 -19.64
N SER A 272 -8.45 -11.06 -20.67
CA SER A 272 -9.91 -10.91 -20.63
C SER A 272 -10.61 -12.25 -20.43
N ALA A 273 -10.15 -13.31 -21.11
CA ALA A 273 -10.67 -14.66 -20.91
C ALA A 273 -10.37 -15.20 -19.51
N LYS A 274 -9.19 -14.92 -18.95
CA LYS A 274 -8.87 -15.25 -17.55
C LYS A 274 -9.74 -14.48 -16.56
N LEU A 275 -9.93 -13.18 -16.77
CA LEU A 275 -10.79 -12.31 -15.96
C LEU A 275 -12.24 -12.82 -15.97
N GLN A 276 -12.77 -13.20 -17.14
CA GLN A 276 -14.12 -13.75 -17.26
C GLN A 276 -14.28 -15.03 -16.42
N LYS A 277 -13.33 -15.97 -16.52
CA LYS A 277 -13.35 -17.21 -15.72
C LYS A 277 -13.24 -16.94 -14.23
N SER A 278 -12.35 -16.04 -13.83
CA SER A 278 -12.17 -15.66 -12.41
C SER A 278 -13.41 -14.95 -11.86
N THR A 279 -14.07 -14.10 -12.64
CA THR A 279 -15.32 -13.42 -12.27
C THR A 279 -16.46 -14.41 -12.04
N GLN A 280 -16.64 -15.38 -12.94
CA GLN A 280 -17.61 -16.47 -12.73
C GLN A 280 -17.30 -17.29 -11.47
N GLY A 281 -16.01 -17.51 -11.18
CA GLY A 281 -15.58 -18.14 -9.94
C GLY A 281 -15.99 -17.35 -8.70
N LEU A 282 -15.73 -16.04 -8.72
CA LEU A 282 -16.10 -15.12 -7.64
C LEU A 282 -17.62 -15.10 -7.40
N GLU A 283 -18.43 -15.02 -8.46
CA GLU A 283 -19.90 -15.07 -8.36
C GLU A 283 -20.36 -16.35 -7.66
N ASN A 284 -19.79 -17.50 -8.02
CA ASN A 284 -20.12 -18.77 -7.38
C ASN A 284 -19.77 -18.77 -5.88
N LEU A 285 -18.62 -18.21 -5.50
CA LEU A 285 -18.21 -18.12 -4.09
C LEU A 285 -19.11 -17.16 -3.30
N VAL A 286 -19.50 -16.01 -3.88
CA VAL A 286 -20.41 -15.04 -3.24
C VAL A 286 -21.80 -15.65 -3.04
N LEU A 287 -22.37 -16.29 -4.07
CA LEU A 287 -23.65 -16.99 -3.97
C LEU A 287 -23.61 -18.09 -2.91
N LEU A 288 -22.46 -18.74 -2.74
CA LEU A 288 -22.27 -19.75 -1.74
C LEU A 288 -22.20 -19.17 -0.32
N LEU A 289 -21.46 -18.09 -0.13
CA LEU A 289 -21.40 -17.39 1.17
C LEU A 289 -22.82 -16.99 1.59
N TYR A 290 -23.59 -16.41 0.68
CA TYR A 290 -24.99 -16.06 0.92
C TYR A 290 -25.83 -17.28 1.32
N LYS A 291 -25.68 -18.41 0.63
CA LYS A 291 -26.36 -19.67 1.00
C LYS A 291 -25.95 -20.17 2.38
N ILE A 292 -24.69 -20.01 2.80
CA ILE A 292 -24.24 -20.42 4.14
C ILE A 292 -24.85 -19.50 5.21
N GLU A 293 -24.84 -18.19 4.97
CA GLU A 293 -25.43 -17.19 5.88
C GLU A 293 -26.96 -17.35 6.01
N GLU A 294 -27.65 -17.68 4.92
CA GLU A 294 -29.09 -17.99 4.90
C GLU A 294 -29.41 -19.32 5.60
N ASN A 295 -28.56 -20.34 5.40
CA ASN A 295 -28.74 -21.69 5.97
C ASN A 295 -28.15 -21.85 7.38
N ASN A 296 -28.05 -20.77 8.16
CA ASN A 296 -27.51 -20.72 9.53
C ASN A 296 -28.08 -21.75 10.54
N ASN A 297 -29.00 -22.63 10.11
CA ASN A 297 -29.67 -23.67 10.90
C ASN A 297 -29.64 -25.09 10.33
N ASN A 298 -28.90 -25.42 9.25
CA ASN A 298 -28.98 -26.77 8.65
C ASN A 298 -27.64 -27.46 8.37
N MET A 299 -27.61 -28.76 8.70
CA MET A 299 -26.61 -29.81 8.41
C MET A 299 -26.09 -29.86 6.94
N LEU A 300 -26.69 -29.08 6.04
CA LEU A 300 -26.28 -28.90 4.63
C LEU A 300 -24.96 -28.13 4.47
N VAL A 301 -24.47 -27.46 5.52
CA VAL A 301 -23.23 -26.68 5.50
C VAL A 301 -22.01 -27.56 5.18
N VAL A 302 -21.92 -28.79 5.70
CA VAL A 302 -20.71 -29.64 5.53
C VAL A 302 -20.43 -30.00 4.06
N LYS A 303 -21.44 -30.49 3.33
CA LYS A 303 -21.29 -30.82 1.90
C LYS A 303 -20.99 -29.59 1.05
N THR A 304 -21.53 -28.45 1.45
CA THR A 304 -21.28 -27.15 0.83
C THR A 304 -19.82 -26.74 1.04
N LEU A 305 -19.28 -26.91 2.25
CA LEU A 305 -17.89 -26.62 2.59
C LEU A 305 -16.86 -27.57 1.94
N GLU A 306 -17.18 -28.86 1.77
CA GLU A 306 -16.31 -29.79 1.01
C GLU A 306 -16.15 -29.37 -0.45
N SER A 307 -17.20 -28.82 -1.06
CA SER A 307 -17.12 -28.22 -2.38
C SER A 307 -16.20 -27.00 -2.39
N ASN A 308 -16.10 -26.26 -1.27
CA ASN A 308 -15.24 -25.08 -1.14
C ASN A 308 -13.79 -25.46 -1.23
N SER A 309 -13.36 -26.46 -0.47
CA SER A 309 -11.96 -26.90 -0.51
C SER A 309 -11.49 -27.22 -1.94
N LYS A 310 -12.35 -27.85 -2.76
CA LYS A 310 -12.04 -28.18 -4.16
C LYS A 310 -12.01 -26.95 -5.06
N ILE A 311 -13.01 -26.08 -4.96
CA ILE A 311 -13.08 -24.84 -5.77
C ILE A 311 -11.91 -23.91 -5.41
N LEU A 312 -11.65 -23.72 -4.12
CA LEU A 312 -10.56 -22.89 -3.61
C LEU A 312 -9.19 -23.42 -4.03
N LYS A 313 -8.97 -24.73 -3.98
CA LYS A 313 -7.70 -25.33 -4.43
C LYS A 313 -7.49 -25.14 -5.93
N SER A 314 -8.52 -25.42 -6.74
CA SER A 314 -8.45 -25.23 -8.19
C SER A 314 -8.25 -23.76 -8.59
N MET A 315 -8.77 -22.81 -7.82
CA MET A 315 -8.67 -21.38 -8.13
C MET A 315 -7.37 -20.76 -7.62
N ASN A 316 -6.86 -21.20 -6.47
CA ASN A 316 -5.56 -20.74 -5.96
C ASN A 316 -4.39 -21.13 -6.88
N GLU A 317 -4.56 -22.19 -7.68
CA GLU A 317 -3.64 -22.59 -8.75
C GLU A 317 -3.76 -21.71 -10.01
N GLN A 318 -4.94 -21.12 -10.28
CA GLN A 318 -5.19 -20.28 -11.47
C GLN A 318 -4.95 -18.79 -11.24
N VAL A 319 -5.09 -18.32 -9.99
CA VAL A 319 -4.97 -16.91 -9.57
C VAL A 319 -3.50 -16.52 -9.29
N GLY A 320 -2.54 -17.36 -9.69
CA GLY A 320 -1.10 -17.06 -9.61
C GLY A 320 -0.77 -15.65 -10.11
N ASP A 321 0.11 -14.98 -9.36
CA ASP A 321 0.49 -13.57 -9.45
C ASP A 321 0.47 -13.04 -10.90
N ILE A 322 -0.26 -11.94 -11.13
CA ILE A 322 -0.39 -11.35 -12.46
C ILE A 322 1.00 -10.97 -13.01
N ALA A 323 1.97 -10.66 -12.14
CA ALA A 323 3.35 -10.47 -12.56
C ALA A 323 3.97 -11.76 -13.09
N SER A 324 3.69 -12.93 -12.49
CA SER A 324 4.13 -14.23 -13.01
C SER A 324 3.45 -14.54 -14.34
N VAL A 325 2.16 -14.29 -14.49
CA VAL A 325 1.46 -14.54 -15.77
C VAL A 325 2.00 -13.64 -16.88
N VAL A 326 2.27 -12.36 -16.59
CA VAL A 326 2.84 -11.43 -17.58
C VAL A 326 4.31 -11.76 -17.86
N GLN A 327 5.07 -12.19 -16.85
CA GLN A 327 6.47 -12.56 -16.97
C GLN A 327 6.65 -13.90 -17.68
N GLU A 328 5.85 -14.91 -17.37
CA GLU A 328 5.79 -16.20 -18.08
C GLU A 328 5.42 -15.99 -19.54
N VAL A 329 4.41 -15.17 -19.83
CA VAL A 329 4.07 -14.79 -21.21
C VAL A 329 5.24 -14.07 -21.89
N ARG A 330 5.95 -13.16 -21.22
CA ARG A 330 7.13 -12.47 -21.80
C ARG A 330 8.36 -13.36 -21.95
N GLU A 331 8.59 -14.30 -21.04
CA GLU A 331 9.74 -15.22 -21.03
C GLU A 331 9.56 -16.36 -22.03
N GLU A 332 8.33 -16.86 -22.20
CA GLU A 332 8.01 -17.75 -23.31
C GLU A 332 8.17 -17.03 -24.65
N TRP A 333 7.93 -15.70 -24.71
CA TRP A 333 8.07 -14.89 -25.92
C TRP A 333 9.53 -14.52 -26.27
N GLY A 334 10.40 -14.34 -25.27
CA GLY A 334 11.84 -14.14 -25.47
C GLY A 334 12.56 -15.36 -26.07
N LYS A 335 11.92 -16.53 -26.05
CA LYS A 335 12.38 -17.77 -26.68
C LYS A 335 11.64 -18.06 -28.01
N MET A 336 10.88 -17.10 -28.54
CA MET A 336 9.79 -17.31 -29.50
C MET A 336 10.03 -16.71 -30.89
N ASP A 337 11.28 -16.44 -31.28
CA ASP A 337 11.63 -16.18 -32.68
C ASP A 337 11.57 -17.48 -33.54
N GLU A 338 11.54 -18.65 -32.91
CA GLU A 338 11.61 -19.96 -33.62
C GLU A 338 10.28 -20.75 -33.68
N LEU A 339 9.16 -20.23 -33.16
CA LEU A 339 7.97 -21.07 -32.90
C LEU A 339 6.64 -20.49 -33.43
N SER A 340 6.57 -20.25 -34.74
CA SER A 340 5.31 -20.01 -35.47
C SER A 340 4.36 -21.21 -35.45
N GLU A 341 4.81 -22.39 -35.03
CA GLU A 341 4.13 -23.67 -35.21
C GLU A 341 3.32 -24.13 -33.98
N HIS A 342 3.61 -23.64 -32.77
CA HIS A 342 2.83 -23.98 -31.56
C HIS A 342 1.70 -22.99 -31.23
N LEU A 343 1.58 -21.89 -31.98
CA LEU A 343 0.47 -20.93 -31.83
C LEU A 343 -0.89 -21.53 -32.22
N GLY A 344 -0.93 -22.63 -32.97
CA GLY A 344 -2.18 -23.30 -33.35
C GLY A 344 -2.94 -24.01 -32.20
N ALA A 345 -2.33 -24.18 -31.02
CA ALA A 345 -2.93 -24.99 -29.94
C ALA A 345 -3.58 -24.18 -28.80
N ILE A 346 -3.16 -22.93 -28.57
CA ILE A 346 -3.76 -22.03 -27.56
C ILE A 346 -4.64 -20.95 -28.23
N ALA A 347 -4.36 -20.63 -29.49
CA ALA A 347 -5.24 -19.81 -30.33
C ALA A 347 -6.04 -20.72 -31.28
N ALA A 348 -7.17 -21.24 -30.79
CA ALA A 348 -8.22 -21.73 -31.69
C ALA A 348 -8.89 -20.58 -32.49
N ASP A 349 -8.32 -19.36 -32.50
CA ASP A 349 -8.94 -18.19 -33.07
C ASP A 349 -7.95 -17.05 -33.44
N ASP A 350 -6.87 -17.37 -34.16
CA ASP A 350 -6.02 -16.32 -34.75
C ASP A 350 -6.79 -15.54 -35.85
N SER A 351 -7.82 -16.16 -36.44
CA SER A 351 -8.74 -15.53 -37.40
C SER A 351 -9.54 -14.40 -36.76
N SER A 352 -10.20 -14.60 -35.61
CA SER A 352 -10.96 -13.48 -35.02
C SER A 352 -10.08 -12.40 -34.41
N ILE A 353 -8.80 -12.67 -34.12
CA ILE A 353 -7.85 -11.61 -33.73
C ILE A 353 -7.53 -10.72 -34.92
N ASP A 354 -7.31 -11.29 -36.09
CA ASP A 354 -7.07 -10.53 -37.32
C ASP A 354 -8.32 -9.77 -37.76
N GLU A 355 -9.50 -10.39 -37.72
CA GLU A 355 -10.78 -9.72 -38.00
C GLU A 355 -11.06 -8.58 -37.01
N GLU A 356 -10.76 -8.75 -35.72
CA GLU A 356 -10.94 -7.69 -34.71
C GLU A 356 -9.94 -6.54 -34.90
N LEU A 357 -8.70 -6.85 -35.28
CA LEU A 357 -7.72 -5.82 -35.61
C LEU A 357 -8.16 -5.03 -36.84
N GLU A 358 -8.63 -5.70 -37.89
CA GLU A 358 -9.19 -5.05 -39.10
C GLU A 358 -10.38 -4.13 -38.76
N LEU A 359 -11.25 -4.55 -37.84
CA LEU A 359 -12.35 -3.71 -37.35
C LEU A 359 -11.84 -2.46 -36.60
N LEU A 360 -10.86 -2.61 -35.72
CA LEU A 360 -10.26 -1.49 -34.98
C LEU A 360 -9.52 -0.52 -35.91
N GLU A 361 -8.85 -1.04 -36.95
CA GLU A 361 -8.22 -0.23 -37.99
C GLU A 361 -9.24 0.58 -38.78
N LYS A 362 -10.35 -0.06 -39.18
CA LYS A 362 -11.44 0.60 -39.90
C LYS A 362 -12.10 1.69 -39.05
N GLU A 363 -12.39 1.41 -37.77
CA GLU A 363 -12.95 2.41 -36.85
C GLU A 363 -12.04 3.61 -36.66
N GLU A 364 -10.73 3.40 -36.56
CA GLU A 364 -9.78 4.51 -36.44
C GLU A 364 -9.68 5.31 -37.74
N ARG A 365 -9.69 4.63 -38.90
CA ARG A 365 -9.69 5.29 -40.22
C ARG A 365 -10.94 6.16 -40.41
N GLU A 366 -12.11 5.66 -40.00
CA GLU A 366 -13.35 6.44 -40.04
C GLU A 366 -13.35 7.62 -39.05
N LYS A 367 -12.66 7.50 -37.90
CA LYS A 367 -12.50 8.60 -36.94
C LYS A 367 -11.55 9.67 -37.46
N SER A 368 -10.41 9.29 -38.05
CA SER A 368 -9.48 10.23 -38.66
C SER A 368 -10.13 10.96 -39.84
N GLU A 369 -10.89 10.25 -40.69
CA GLU A 369 -11.63 10.88 -41.80
C GLU A 369 -12.67 11.89 -41.30
N LYS A 370 -13.40 11.59 -40.23
CA LYS A 370 -14.37 12.52 -39.61
C LYS A 370 -13.72 13.73 -38.91
N GLU A 371 -12.51 13.58 -38.38
CA GLU A 371 -11.74 14.69 -37.80
C GLU A 371 -11.13 15.59 -38.91
N GLU A 372 -10.70 15.00 -40.02
CA GLU A 372 -10.26 15.71 -41.22
C GLU A 372 -11.42 16.46 -41.90
N GLU A 373 -12.60 15.85 -42.02
CA GLU A 373 -13.80 16.51 -42.56
C GLU A 373 -14.27 17.67 -41.67
N LYS A 374 -14.23 17.51 -40.34
CA LYS A 374 -14.57 18.59 -39.39
C LYS A 374 -13.56 19.72 -39.39
N SER A 375 -12.27 19.45 -39.60
CA SER A 375 -11.26 20.50 -39.72
C SER A 375 -11.35 21.20 -41.08
N ALA A 376 -11.70 20.48 -42.15
CA ALA A 376 -11.94 21.04 -43.49
C ALA A 376 -13.21 21.91 -43.58
N GLU A 377 -14.28 21.61 -42.83
CA GLU A 377 -15.50 22.44 -42.80
C GLU A 377 -15.34 23.77 -42.03
N THR A 378 -14.25 23.96 -41.27
CA THR A 378 -13.99 25.22 -40.54
C THR A 378 -13.23 26.28 -41.35
N GLU A 379 -12.80 25.99 -42.59
CA GLU A 379 -12.29 27.00 -43.52
C GLU A 379 -13.15 27.10 -44.78
N PRO A 380 -14.13 28.02 -44.78
CA PRO A 380 -14.29 28.85 -45.97
C PRO A 380 -14.62 30.31 -45.62
N HIS A 381 -13.72 31.24 -45.99
CA HIS A 381 -13.99 32.57 -46.59
C HIS A 381 -12.94 33.63 -46.25
N LYS A 382 -11.88 33.71 -47.06
CA LYS A 382 -11.20 34.91 -47.58
C LYS A 382 -10.42 34.44 -48.82
N ALA A 383 -10.47 35.02 -50.01
CA ALA A 383 -11.16 36.17 -50.57
C ALA A 383 -11.06 36.00 -52.11
N HIS A 384 -12.10 36.34 -52.84
CA HIS A 384 -11.94 36.86 -54.20
C HIS A 384 -12.13 38.37 -54.09
N GLU A 385 -11.04 39.13 -54.21
CA GLU A 385 -11.03 40.49 -54.73
C GLU A 385 -9.56 40.88 -54.98
N GLU A 386 -9.15 40.74 -56.25
CA GLU A 386 -8.03 41.50 -56.80
C GLU A 386 -8.59 42.87 -57.21
N PRO A 387 -7.83 43.98 -57.05
CA PRO A 387 -6.96 44.35 -58.17
C PRO A 387 -5.63 45.06 -57.80
N ALA A 388 -4.75 45.08 -58.82
CA ALA A 388 -3.73 46.09 -59.13
C ALA A 388 -2.34 46.04 -58.44
N ALA A 389 -1.39 45.52 -59.23
CA ALA A 389 0.04 45.81 -59.35
C ALA A 389 0.65 46.96 -58.51
N ALA A 390 1.72 46.65 -57.76
CA ALA A 390 3.06 47.26 -57.82
C ALA A 390 4.01 46.65 -56.75
N ASP A 391 5.29 46.49 -57.14
CA ASP A 391 6.48 46.18 -56.33
C ASP A 391 6.61 44.81 -55.62
N GLY A 392 7.17 43.86 -56.37
CA GLY A 392 8.00 42.79 -55.83
C GLY A 392 9.48 43.16 -55.98
N ALA A 393 10.20 43.29 -54.86
CA ALA A 393 11.67 43.14 -54.79
C ALA A 393 12.27 43.17 -53.37
N GLU A 394 11.56 43.63 -52.32
CA GLU A 394 12.19 43.83 -50.99
C GLU A 394 11.87 42.76 -49.93
N ALA A 395 10.92 41.85 -50.16
CA ALA A 395 10.56 40.84 -49.15
C ALA A 395 11.39 39.54 -49.22
N GLU A 396 12.04 39.23 -50.36
CA GLU A 396 12.88 38.04 -50.50
C GLU A 396 14.28 38.21 -49.90
N SER A 397 14.81 39.44 -49.83
CA SER A 397 16.13 39.69 -49.23
C SER A 397 16.15 39.48 -47.71
N GLU A 398 15.05 39.76 -47.02
CA GLU A 398 14.98 39.64 -45.55
C GLU A 398 14.77 38.18 -45.08
N LEU A 399 14.13 37.35 -45.91
CA LEU A 399 13.95 35.91 -45.65
C LEU A 399 15.21 35.09 -45.94
N LEU A 400 15.97 35.45 -47.00
CA LEU A 400 17.25 34.82 -47.32
C LEU A 400 18.35 35.15 -46.28
N GLU A 401 18.34 36.35 -45.70
CA GLU A 401 19.27 36.71 -44.60
C GLU A 401 18.97 35.97 -43.29
N ARG A 402 17.69 35.71 -42.98
CA ARG A 402 17.31 34.90 -41.82
C ARG A 402 17.63 33.42 -42.00
N PHE A 403 17.49 32.88 -43.21
CA PHE A 403 17.80 31.48 -43.51
C PHE A 403 19.32 31.19 -43.45
N ASN A 404 20.16 32.15 -43.85
CA ASN A 404 21.62 32.00 -43.78
C ASN A 404 22.21 32.14 -42.36
N LYS A 405 21.48 32.72 -41.40
CA LYS A 405 21.90 32.81 -39.97
C LYS A 405 21.61 31.54 -39.15
N LEU A 406 20.97 30.52 -39.73
CA LEU A 406 20.60 29.27 -39.03
C LEU A 406 21.44 28.05 -39.43
N LYS A 407 22.41 28.18 -40.34
CA LYS A 407 23.40 27.12 -40.61
C LYS A 407 24.63 27.29 -39.72
N LEU A 408 24.61 26.65 -38.54
CA LEU A 408 25.83 26.40 -37.76
C LEU A 408 26.69 25.30 -38.43
N PRO A 409 28.03 25.43 -38.42
CA PRO A 409 28.91 24.58 -39.21
C PRO A 409 29.19 23.21 -38.57
N SER A 410 29.23 22.20 -39.44
CA SER A 410 29.89 20.91 -39.24
C SER A 410 31.32 21.10 -38.69
N LYS A 411 31.63 20.47 -37.57
CA LYS A 411 33.00 20.32 -37.08
C LYS A 411 33.48 18.92 -37.44
N ALA A 412 34.31 18.86 -38.47
CA ALA A 412 35.08 17.68 -38.84
C ALA A 412 36.20 17.44 -37.83
N THR A 413 36.41 16.15 -37.60
CA THR A 413 37.51 15.49 -36.91
C THR A 413 38.86 15.87 -37.53
N GLU A 414 39.85 16.21 -36.71
CA GLU A 414 41.27 16.15 -37.10
C GLU A 414 41.98 15.13 -36.20
N GLU A 415 42.31 13.99 -36.81
CA GLU A 415 43.31 13.05 -36.36
C GLU A 415 44.71 13.64 -36.60
N LYS A 416 45.61 13.48 -35.61
CA LYS A 416 47.06 13.52 -35.86
C LYS A 416 47.71 12.35 -35.13
N GLU A 417 48.28 11.47 -35.95
CA GLU A 417 49.13 10.34 -35.59
C GLU A 417 50.37 10.78 -34.77
N LEU A 418 50.80 9.90 -33.87
CA LEU A 418 52.23 9.67 -33.60
C LEU A 418 52.43 8.27 -33.01
N GLU A 419 53.26 7.50 -33.70
CA GLU A 419 53.66 6.11 -33.49
C GLU A 419 54.37 5.85 -32.15
N ASN A 420 54.04 4.69 -31.54
CA ASN A 420 54.86 3.62 -30.89
C ASN A 420 56.26 3.93 -30.25
N PRO A 421 56.85 3.07 -29.36
CA PRO A 421 56.52 1.66 -29.08
C PRO A 421 56.64 1.19 -27.60
N LEU A 422 56.26 -0.07 -27.36
CA LEU A 422 56.69 -0.91 -26.23
C LEU A 422 58.24 -1.02 -26.14
N PRO A 423 58.83 -1.22 -24.95
CA PRO A 423 59.10 -2.60 -24.51
C PRO A 423 59.08 -2.89 -22.99
N ALA A 424 59.02 -4.20 -22.74
CA ALA A 424 59.32 -5.00 -21.53
C ALA A 424 58.25 -5.06 -20.42
#